data_AF-A0A5E4E7T2-F1
#
_entry.id   AF-A0A5E4E7T2-F1
#
_cell.length_a   1.000
_cell.length_b   1.000
_cell.length_c   1.000
_cell.angle_alpha   90.00
_cell.angle_beta   90.00
_cell.angle_gamma   90.00
#
_symmetry.space_group_name_H-M   'P 1'
#
loop_
_entity.id
_entity.type
_entity.pdbx_description
1 polymer ?
#
loop_
_entity_poly.entity_id
_entity_poly.type
_entity_poly.pdbx_seq_one_letter_code
_entity_poly.pdbx_strand_id
1 'polypeptide(L)'
;MGGRGLFGGEGIGIRSIMVIMLGATVTLIRCGVLVEGKLFSKQKILEAERQLNQLRRPAVKTIQSEDGDIIDCIDIYKQPAFDHPALRNHTIQMAPTYDTTKETKTMKKMDRWKKRNEEQSPITVKQTWHKSGSCPQGTIPVRRIQKKELLRASLVKDYGRKKHSSTLSRHVSQLSDNKTVYLQRANHSKAILFTEGYRYNGAKGDIEVYNPSVELDDEYSTSQVCLINGAYYDFESVESGWAVNPSVYGDRQTRFFVYWTVDGSQKTGCFDLTCPGFVQTSHEIALGAAIHPISVPHGLPYQIIVYIYKDPVTSNWWVQYGERINIGYWPPELFVLLSYHATSVEWGGEVYSSRVGTTPHTRTDMGSGHFAESSVWGTSGVIKRIRVHENSPGLKFPDIVNTLMDEFNCYDVKYLSDYVEDPEFYYGGPGRNYMCP
;
A
#
# COMPACT_ATOMS: atom_id res chain seq x y z
N MET A 1 52.11 1.79 -65.94
CA MET A 1 50.68 1.39 -65.99
C MET A 1 50.31 0.87 -64.62
N GLY A 2 49.28 1.46 -64.02
CA GLY A 2 49.03 1.47 -62.58
C GLY A 2 48.62 0.13 -61.99
N GLY A 3 49.02 -0.06 -60.73
CA GLY A 3 48.72 -1.24 -59.92
C GLY A 3 47.27 -1.27 -59.43
N ARG A 4 46.83 -2.50 -59.10
CA ARG A 4 45.68 -2.76 -58.24
C ARG A 4 46.17 -3.64 -57.09
N GLY A 5 46.27 -3.04 -55.91
CA GLY A 5 46.39 -3.74 -54.63
C GLY A 5 45.02 -4.23 -54.17
N LEU A 6 45.01 -5.42 -53.57
CA LEU A 6 43.87 -6.16 -53.09
C LEU A 6 43.14 -5.47 -51.92
N PHE A 7 41.81 -5.44 -51.98
CA PHE A 7 40.95 -5.44 -50.79
C PHE A 7 40.31 -6.83 -50.68
N GLY A 8 40.78 -7.65 -49.76
CA GLY A 8 40.10 -8.87 -49.32
C GLY A 8 39.39 -8.59 -48.00
N GLY A 9 38.08 -8.35 -48.06
CA GLY A 9 37.23 -8.31 -46.86
C GLY A 9 36.73 -9.73 -46.55
N GLU A 10 37.08 -10.25 -45.38
CA GLU A 10 36.50 -11.48 -44.84
C GLU A 10 35.04 -11.25 -44.45
N GLY A 11 34.12 -11.88 -45.19
CA GLY A 11 32.72 -11.96 -44.82
C GLY A 11 32.48 -13.13 -43.85
N ILE A 12 32.04 -12.83 -42.63
CA ILE A 12 31.61 -13.84 -41.65
C ILE A 12 30.39 -14.58 -42.22
N GLY A 13 30.58 -15.85 -42.56
CA GLY A 13 29.55 -16.69 -43.18
C GLY A 13 28.38 -17.00 -42.24
N ILE A 14 27.18 -17.12 -42.84
CA ILE A 14 25.89 -17.38 -42.17
C ILE A 14 25.93 -18.61 -41.23
N ARG A 15 26.77 -19.60 -41.53
CA ARG A 15 27.00 -20.78 -40.65
C ARG A 15 27.64 -20.42 -39.32
N SER A 16 28.58 -19.48 -39.31
CA SER A 16 29.23 -19.02 -38.07
C SER A 16 28.24 -18.25 -37.19
N ILE A 17 27.34 -17.46 -37.79
CA ILE A 17 26.28 -16.75 -37.07
C ILE A 17 25.31 -17.75 -36.44
N MET A 18 24.92 -18.81 -37.16
CA MET A 18 23.98 -19.82 -36.67
C MET A 18 24.56 -20.65 -35.51
N VAL A 19 25.85 -20.99 -35.56
CA VAL A 19 26.57 -21.66 -34.47
C VAL A 19 26.73 -20.76 -33.24
N ILE A 20 26.98 -19.47 -33.43
CA ILE A 20 27.03 -18.49 -32.33
C ILE A 20 25.64 -18.33 -31.67
N MET A 21 24.56 -18.30 -32.46
CA MET A 21 23.18 -18.21 -31.95
C MET A 21 22.75 -19.50 -31.19
N LEU A 22 23.13 -20.68 -31.69
CA LEU A 22 22.92 -21.95 -30.99
C LEU A 22 23.78 -22.07 -29.73
N GLY A 23 25.02 -21.57 -29.77
CA GLY A 23 25.89 -21.48 -28.59
C GLY A 23 25.31 -20.55 -27.52
N ALA A 24 24.80 -19.38 -27.91
CA ALA A 24 24.20 -18.40 -26.99
C ALA A 24 22.92 -18.95 -26.32
N THR A 25 22.06 -19.65 -27.07
CA THR A 25 20.84 -20.27 -26.51
C THR A 25 21.17 -21.42 -25.55
N VAL A 26 22.14 -22.28 -25.87
CA VAL A 26 22.59 -23.36 -24.96
C VAL A 26 23.28 -22.80 -23.69
N THR A 27 23.99 -21.68 -23.79
CA THR A 27 24.66 -21.05 -22.65
C THR A 27 23.65 -20.35 -21.71
N LEU A 28 22.60 -19.73 -22.27
CA LEU A 28 21.48 -19.18 -21.49
C LEU A 28 20.73 -20.29 -20.71
N ILE A 29 20.57 -21.47 -21.32
CA ILE A 29 19.96 -22.64 -20.65
C ILE A 29 20.87 -23.20 -19.54
N ARG A 30 22.21 -23.13 -19.66
CA ARG A 30 23.14 -23.63 -18.63
C ARG A 30 23.28 -22.74 -17.39
N CYS A 31 22.92 -21.45 -17.49
CA CYS A 31 23.05 -20.48 -16.39
C CYS A 31 21.72 -20.16 -15.69
N GLY A 32 20.59 -20.50 -16.31
CA GLY A 32 19.26 -20.33 -15.74
C GLY A 32 18.80 -21.55 -14.94
N VAL A 33 17.98 -21.31 -13.92
CA VAL A 33 17.27 -22.34 -13.15
C VAL A 33 15.77 -22.09 -13.30
N LEU A 34 15.03 -23.13 -13.64
CA LEU A 34 13.58 -23.06 -13.76
C LEU A 34 12.96 -23.09 -12.36
N VAL A 35 12.16 -22.08 -12.01
CA VAL A 35 11.33 -22.04 -10.80
C VAL A 35 9.91 -21.74 -11.24
N GLU A 36 8.98 -22.69 -11.02
CA GLU A 36 7.56 -22.58 -11.40
C GLU A 36 7.34 -22.09 -12.86
N GLY A 37 8.11 -22.63 -13.81
CA GLY A 37 7.98 -22.31 -15.23
C GLY A 37 8.63 -20.99 -15.68
N LYS A 38 9.23 -20.21 -14.77
CA LYS A 38 10.04 -19.03 -15.11
C LYS A 38 11.54 -19.34 -14.96
N LEU A 39 12.35 -18.84 -15.89
CA LEU A 39 13.81 -19.01 -15.88
C LEU A 39 14.47 -17.86 -15.10
N PHE A 40 15.23 -18.17 -14.06
CA PHE A 40 15.97 -17.18 -13.26
C PHE A 40 17.47 -17.46 -13.27
N SER A 41 18.29 -16.41 -13.18
CA SER A 41 19.73 -16.61 -13.02
C SER A 41 20.06 -17.24 -11.66
N LYS A 42 21.09 -18.09 -11.61
CA LYS A 42 21.60 -18.65 -10.34
C LYS A 42 21.92 -17.55 -9.32
N GLN A 43 22.44 -16.41 -9.77
CA GLN A 43 22.75 -15.26 -8.92
C GLN A 43 21.51 -14.71 -8.22
N LYS A 44 20.41 -14.49 -8.96
CA LYS A 44 19.16 -13.98 -8.39
C LYS A 44 18.57 -14.94 -7.36
N ILE A 45 18.69 -16.24 -7.60
CA ILE A 45 18.24 -17.28 -6.67
C ILE A 45 19.03 -17.24 -5.37
N LEU A 46 20.35 -17.13 -5.46
CA LEU A 46 21.22 -17.06 -4.28
C LEU A 46 21.00 -15.76 -3.49
N GLU A 47 20.76 -14.64 -4.19
CA GLU A 47 20.37 -13.38 -3.56
C GLU A 47 19.03 -13.50 -2.84
N ALA A 48 18.02 -14.12 -3.47
CA ALA A 48 16.72 -14.37 -2.87
C ALA A 48 16.81 -15.29 -1.64
N GLU A 49 17.64 -16.33 -1.68
CA GLU A 49 17.88 -17.20 -0.52
C GLU A 49 18.56 -16.44 0.63
N ARG A 50 19.54 -15.60 0.32
CA ARG A 50 20.21 -14.78 1.33
C ARG A 50 19.24 -13.81 1.99
N GLN A 51 18.43 -13.10 1.21
CA GLN A 51 17.44 -12.17 1.75
C GLN A 51 16.35 -12.89 2.55
N LEU A 52 15.89 -14.07 2.08
CA LEU A 52 14.93 -14.87 2.83
C LEU A 52 15.48 -15.32 4.19
N ASN A 53 16.74 -15.71 4.26
CA ASN A 53 17.39 -16.07 5.52
C ASN A 53 17.53 -14.87 6.46
N GLN A 54 17.73 -13.66 5.93
CA GLN A 54 17.76 -12.42 6.74
C GLN A 54 16.38 -12.04 7.27
N LEU A 55 15.31 -12.28 6.51
CA LEU A 55 13.93 -11.92 6.91
C LEU A 55 13.31 -12.96 7.86
N ARG A 56 13.76 -14.21 7.81
CA ARG A 56 13.24 -15.27 8.67
C ARG A 56 13.56 -15.01 10.13
N ARG A 57 12.60 -15.34 10.99
CA ARG A 57 12.73 -15.34 12.44
C ARG A 57 12.27 -16.69 12.98
N PRO A 58 12.83 -17.17 14.10
CA PRO A 58 12.35 -18.37 14.77
C PRO A 58 10.89 -18.19 15.18
N ALA A 59 10.00 -18.99 14.62
CA ALA A 59 8.59 -18.99 14.98
C ALA A 59 8.38 -19.77 16.28
N VAL A 60 7.65 -19.18 17.23
CA VAL A 60 7.14 -19.86 18.43
C VAL A 60 5.99 -20.80 18.04
N LYS A 61 5.18 -20.37 17.07
CA LYS A 61 4.08 -21.13 16.50
C LYS A 61 3.93 -20.76 15.03
N THR A 62 3.62 -21.73 14.19
CA THR A 62 3.29 -21.51 12.77
C THR A 62 1.84 -21.92 12.54
N ILE A 63 1.09 -21.10 11.81
CA ILE A 63 -0.31 -21.33 11.44
C ILE A 63 -0.39 -21.39 9.92
N GLN A 64 -1.01 -22.44 9.39
CA GLN A 64 -1.33 -22.53 7.97
C GLN A 64 -2.77 -22.09 7.77
N SER A 65 -2.94 -21.05 6.97
CA SER A 65 -4.24 -20.48 6.61
C SER A 65 -4.82 -21.20 5.39
N GLU A 66 -6.15 -21.21 5.26
CA GLU A 66 -6.86 -21.88 4.15
C GLU A 66 -6.60 -21.23 2.79
N ASP A 67 -6.19 -19.96 2.76
CA ASP A 67 -5.80 -19.19 1.58
C ASP A 67 -4.34 -19.47 1.13
N GLY A 68 -3.63 -20.35 1.82
CA GLY A 68 -2.24 -20.71 1.54
C GLY A 68 -1.19 -19.83 2.22
N ASP A 69 -1.62 -18.82 2.98
CA ASP A 69 -0.70 -18.04 3.81
C ASP A 69 -0.14 -18.89 4.96
N ILE A 70 1.13 -18.64 5.29
CA ILE A 70 1.76 -19.20 6.48
C ILE A 70 2.05 -18.04 7.42
N ILE A 71 1.43 -18.04 8.59
CA ILE A 71 1.63 -17.03 9.63
C ILE A 71 2.56 -17.58 10.70
N ASP A 72 3.71 -16.94 10.87
CA ASP A 72 4.66 -17.23 11.93
C ASP A 72 4.43 -16.29 13.10
N CYS A 73 4.05 -16.84 14.25
CA CYS A 73 4.02 -16.12 15.51
C CYS A 73 5.45 -16.02 16.03
N ILE A 74 6.03 -14.83 15.99
CA ILE A 74 7.42 -14.60 16.42
C ILE A 74 7.43 -13.83 17.73
N ASP A 75 8.45 -14.08 18.55
CA ASP A 75 8.67 -13.33 19.78
C ASP A 75 8.71 -11.82 19.48
N ILE A 76 7.97 -11.02 20.25
CA ILE A 76 7.84 -9.58 20.04
C ILE A 76 9.20 -8.86 20.06
N TYR A 77 10.19 -9.36 20.80
CA TYR A 77 11.53 -8.78 20.88
C TYR A 77 12.44 -9.19 19.70
N LYS A 78 11.99 -10.12 18.84
CA LYS A 78 12.74 -10.61 17.67
C LYS A 78 12.15 -10.11 16.35
N GLN A 79 11.21 -9.18 16.39
CA GLN A 79 10.54 -8.66 15.21
C GLN A 79 11.49 -7.89 14.27
N PRO A 80 11.17 -7.81 12.95
CA PRO A 80 12.02 -7.14 11.96
C PRO A 80 12.30 -5.66 12.26
N ALA A 81 11.46 -4.99 13.05
CA ALA A 81 11.61 -3.57 13.39
C ALA A 81 13.02 -3.22 13.90
N PHE A 82 13.61 -4.08 14.73
CA PHE A 82 14.87 -3.80 15.45
C PHE A 82 16.13 -4.00 14.61
N ASP A 83 16.00 -4.48 13.38
CA ASP A 83 17.10 -4.46 12.41
C ASP A 83 17.37 -3.01 11.93
N HIS A 84 16.44 -2.08 12.16
CA HIS A 84 16.63 -0.67 11.85
C HIS A 84 17.71 -0.08 12.79
N PRO A 85 18.74 0.62 12.28
CA PRO A 85 19.82 1.15 13.12
C PRO A 85 19.33 2.05 14.25
N ALA A 86 18.30 2.87 14.02
CA ALA A 86 17.73 3.75 15.03
C ALA A 86 16.93 3.00 16.13
N LEU A 87 16.55 1.74 15.91
CA LEU A 87 15.65 1.00 16.80
C LEU A 87 16.31 -0.17 17.55
N ARG A 88 17.64 -0.33 17.47
CA ARG A 88 18.36 -1.47 18.08
C ARG A 88 18.15 -1.63 19.58
N ASN A 89 17.99 -0.51 20.30
CA ASN A 89 17.77 -0.47 21.75
C ASN A 89 16.39 0.12 22.08
N HIS A 90 15.44 0.04 21.15
CA HIS A 90 14.12 0.61 21.31
C HIS A 90 13.35 -0.06 22.44
N THR A 91 12.75 0.74 23.33
CA THR A 91 11.87 0.22 24.38
C THR A 91 10.45 0.13 23.84
N ILE A 92 9.89 -1.08 23.81
CA ILE A 92 8.56 -1.32 23.24
C ILE A 92 7.49 -0.67 24.12
N GLN A 93 6.79 0.32 23.58
CA GLN A 93 5.52 0.80 24.13
C GLN A 93 4.42 -0.22 23.83
N MET A 94 3.97 -0.97 24.85
CA MET A 94 2.96 -2.04 24.65
C MET A 94 1.55 -1.52 24.36
N ALA A 95 1.21 -0.31 24.83
CA ALA A 95 -0.08 0.32 24.60
C ALA A 95 0.08 1.85 24.50
N PRO A 96 -0.74 2.53 23.68
CA PRO A 96 -0.77 3.98 23.61
C PRO A 96 -1.12 4.59 24.98
N THR A 97 -0.56 5.76 25.28
CA THR A 97 -0.95 6.56 26.45
C THR A 97 -2.32 7.22 26.23
N TYR A 98 -2.67 7.44 24.96
CA TYR A 98 -3.94 7.99 24.53
C TYR A 98 -5.06 6.94 24.56
N ASP A 99 -6.09 7.18 25.36
CA ASP A 99 -7.30 6.34 25.39
C ASP A 99 -8.24 6.70 24.23
N THR A 100 -7.99 6.07 23.08
CA THR A 100 -8.83 6.18 21.87
C THR A 100 -10.30 5.81 22.10
N THR A 101 -10.62 5.02 23.14
CA THR A 101 -12.00 4.59 23.42
C THR A 101 -12.90 5.71 23.91
N LYS A 102 -12.33 6.80 24.47
CA LYS A 102 -13.08 8.00 24.86
C LYS A 102 -13.66 8.74 23.65
N GLU A 103 -12.93 8.74 22.53
CA GLU A 103 -13.41 9.31 21.27
C GLU A 103 -14.51 8.44 20.66
N THR A 104 -14.33 7.11 20.66
CA THR A 104 -15.36 6.17 20.20
C THR A 104 -16.65 6.30 21.00
N LYS A 105 -16.59 6.57 22.32
CA LYS A 105 -17.78 6.82 23.15
C LYS A 105 -18.49 8.13 22.76
N THR A 106 -17.75 9.16 22.40
CA THR A 106 -18.30 10.46 21.95
C THR A 106 -18.98 10.31 20.59
N MET A 107 -18.34 9.65 19.63
CA MET A 107 -18.94 9.28 18.35
C MET A 107 -20.19 8.40 18.53
N LYS A 108 -20.13 7.35 19.37
CA LYS A 108 -21.30 6.50 19.65
C LYS A 108 -22.44 7.22 20.35
N LYS A 109 -22.18 8.30 21.10
CA LYS A 109 -23.22 9.14 21.72
C LYS A 109 -23.92 9.99 20.66
N MET A 110 -23.15 10.56 19.72
CA MET A 110 -23.71 11.21 18.53
C MET A 110 -24.52 10.23 17.67
N ASP A 111 -23.99 9.04 17.38
CA ASP A 111 -24.67 8.02 16.57
C ASP A 111 -25.95 7.50 17.24
N ARG A 112 -25.95 7.27 18.57
CA ARG A 112 -27.14 6.81 19.31
C ARG A 112 -28.25 7.85 19.39
N TRP A 113 -27.91 9.14 19.39
CA TRP A 113 -28.93 10.18 19.39
C TRP A 113 -29.57 10.37 18.00
N LYS A 114 -28.90 9.88 16.95
CA LYS A 114 -29.27 10.07 15.53
C LYS A 114 -29.86 8.84 14.84
N LYS A 115 -29.69 7.61 15.35
CA LYS A 115 -30.34 6.41 14.80
C LYS A 115 -31.86 6.40 15.02
N ARG A 116 -32.60 6.95 14.07
CA ARG A 116 -34.05 6.71 13.92
C ARG A 116 -34.42 5.98 12.62
N ASN A 117 -33.47 5.69 11.74
CA ASN A 117 -33.68 4.88 10.53
C ASN A 117 -32.68 3.72 10.44
N GLU A 118 -33.18 2.60 9.94
CA GLU A 118 -32.63 1.25 10.05
C GLU A 118 -31.63 0.96 8.93
N GLU A 119 -30.48 1.63 8.90
CA GLU A 119 -29.36 1.23 8.04
C GLU A 119 -28.47 0.20 8.75
N GLN A 120 -28.28 -0.96 8.11
CA GLN A 120 -27.40 -2.03 8.58
C GLN A 120 -25.99 -1.47 8.78
N SER A 121 -25.52 -1.53 10.03
CA SER A 121 -24.17 -1.04 10.35
C SER A 121 -23.14 -1.92 9.64
N PRO A 122 -22.15 -1.33 8.94
CA PRO A 122 -21.14 -2.09 8.20
C PRO A 122 -20.41 -3.08 9.11
N ILE A 123 -20.14 -4.28 8.59
CA ILE A 123 -19.52 -5.36 9.37
C ILE A 123 -18.00 -5.20 9.28
N THR A 124 -17.34 -4.98 10.42
CA THR A 124 -15.87 -4.96 10.47
C THR A 124 -15.31 -6.32 10.08
N VAL A 125 -14.49 -6.34 9.04
CA VAL A 125 -13.91 -7.57 8.49
C VAL A 125 -12.79 -8.14 9.35
N LYS A 126 -12.58 -9.45 9.21
CA LYS A 126 -11.51 -10.20 9.87
C LYS A 126 -10.44 -10.59 8.84
N GLN A 127 -9.40 -11.27 9.30
CA GLN A 127 -8.41 -11.86 8.39
C GLN A 127 -8.65 -13.36 8.26
N THR A 128 -8.44 -13.91 7.07
CA THR A 128 -8.75 -15.31 6.75
C THR A 128 -8.07 -16.30 7.71
N TRP A 129 -6.82 -16.03 8.08
CA TRP A 129 -6.02 -16.89 8.96
C TRP A 129 -6.60 -17.07 10.37
N HIS A 130 -7.50 -16.17 10.81
CA HIS A 130 -8.19 -16.30 12.11
C HIS A 130 -9.05 -17.57 12.20
N LYS A 131 -9.45 -18.14 11.06
CA LYS A 131 -10.16 -19.44 11.01
C LYS A 131 -9.24 -20.61 11.39
N SER A 132 -7.94 -20.48 11.15
CA SER A 132 -6.93 -21.52 11.43
C SER A 132 -6.31 -21.41 12.82
N GLY A 133 -6.51 -20.30 13.53
CA GLY A 133 -6.09 -20.13 14.92
C GLY A 133 -5.66 -18.71 15.27
N SER A 134 -4.90 -18.60 16.36
CA SER A 134 -4.38 -17.34 16.91
C SER A 134 -2.94 -17.47 17.38
N CYS A 135 -2.23 -16.34 17.45
CA CYS A 135 -0.90 -16.26 18.04
C CYS A 135 -0.95 -16.10 19.57
N PRO A 136 -0.01 -16.70 20.32
CA PRO A 136 0.05 -16.55 21.76
C PRO A 136 0.46 -15.14 22.20
N GLN A 137 0.12 -14.77 23.43
CA GLN A 137 0.56 -13.52 24.04
C GLN A 137 2.09 -13.43 24.07
N GLY A 138 2.63 -12.21 23.91
CA GLY A 138 4.08 -11.97 23.80
C GLY A 138 4.68 -12.28 22.42
N THR A 139 3.84 -12.62 21.43
CA THR A 139 4.26 -12.81 20.03
C THR A 139 3.51 -11.88 19.10
N ILE A 140 4.04 -11.69 17.89
CA ILE A 140 3.35 -11.00 16.79
C ILE A 140 3.18 -11.96 15.60
N PRO A 141 2.02 -11.96 14.91
CA PRO A 141 1.84 -12.71 13.68
C PRO A 141 2.57 -12.02 12.52
N VAL A 142 3.43 -12.77 11.82
CA VAL A 142 4.14 -12.29 10.64
C VAL A 142 3.86 -13.23 9.47
N ARG A 143 3.38 -12.69 8.35
CA ARG A 143 3.21 -13.49 7.12
C ARG A 143 4.58 -13.90 6.60
N ARG A 144 4.77 -15.21 6.41
CA ARG A 144 6.01 -15.76 5.87
C ARG A 144 6.14 -15.43 4.40
N ILE A 145 7.18 -14.66 4.07
CA ILE A 145 7.57 -14.37 2.69
C ILE A 145 8.10 -15.66 2.03
N GLN A 146 7.61 -15.96 0.84
CA GLN A 146 8.05 -17.12 0.07
C GLN A 146 9.17 -16.75 -0.90
N LYS A 147 10.09 -17.68 -1.17
CA LYS A 147 11.19 -17.47 -2.13
C LYS A 147 10.68 -17.03 -3.51
N LYS A 148 9.55 -17.57 -3.96
CA LYS A 148 8.93 -17.22 -5.25
C LYS A 148 8.50 -15.75 -5.32
N GLU A 149 8.08 -15.15 -4.20
CA GLU A 149 7.70 -13.73 -4.12
C GLU A 149 8.94 -12.85 -4.34
N LEU A 150 10.06 -13.16 -3.67
CA LEU A 150 11.34 -12.47 -3.87
C LEU A 150 11.85 -12.57 -5.32
N LEU A 151 11.64 -13.72 -5.97
CA LEU A 151 12.07 -13.92 -7.36
C LEU A 151 11.24 -13.11 -8.37
N ARG A 152 10.01 -12.70 -8.02
CA ARG A 152 9.14 -11.87 -8.87
C ARG A 152 9.55 -10.40 -8.88
N ALA A 153 10.18 -9.90 -7.81
CA ALA A 153 10.71 -8.54 -7.78
C ALA A 153 11.71 -8.31 -8.92
N SER A 154 11.74 -7.11 -9.50
CA SER A 154 12.73 -6.73 -10.52
C SER A 154 14.15 -6.92 -9.98
N LEU A 155 14.40 -6.36 -8.79
CA LEU A 155 15.60 -6.55 -7.99
C LEU A 155 15.20 -7.07 -6.62
N VAL A 156 15.91 -8.08 -6.12
CA VAL A 156 15.58 -8.77 -4.86
C VAL A 156 15.63 -7.79 -3.67
N LYS A 157 16.64 -6.91 -3.65
CA LYS A 157 16.78 -5.81 -2.67
C LYS A 157 15.63 -4.80 -2.65
N ASP A 158 14.85 -4.72 -3.73
CA ASP A 158 13.75 -3.75 -3.87
C ASP A 158 12.38 -4.38 -3.58
N TYR A 159 12.35 -5.66 -3.20
CA TYR A 159 11.12 -6.34 -2.80
C TYR A 159 10.41 -5.60 -1.67
N GLY A 160 9.08 -5.45 -1.80
CA GLY A 160 8.27 -4.74 -0.82
C GLY A 160 8.27 -3.22 -1.00
N ARG A 161 9.14 -2.62 -1.83
CA ARG A 161 9.19 -1.16 -2.01
C ARG A 161 8.20 -0.69 -3.07
N LYS A 162 7.63 0.50 -2.88
CA LYS A 162 6.96 1.21 -3.99
C LYS A 162 8.02 1.49 -5.06
N LYS A 163 7.68 1.26 -6.33
CA LYS A 163 8.62 1.46 -7.43
C LYS A 163 8.77 2.95 -7.72
N HIS A 164 10.01 3.42 -7.76
CA HIS A 164 10.32 4.78 -8.18
C HIS A 164 10.19 4.92 -9.71
N SER A 165 9.63 6.04 -10.18
CA SER A 165 9.76 6.41 -11.59
C SER A 165 11.11 7.08 -11.85
N SER A 166 12.04 6.35 -12.47
CA SER A 166 13.31 6.93 -12.96
C SER A 166 13.12 7.92 -14.12
N THR A 167 11.90 8.07 -14.62
CA THR A 167 11.58 8.82 -15.84
C THR A 167 10.79 10.07 -15.47
N LEU A 168 11.35 11.26 -15.75
CA LEU A 168 10.58 12.50 -15.81
C LEU A 168 9.43 12.28 -16.81
N SER A 169 8.18 12.24 -16.35
CA SER A 169 7.07 12.49 -17.26
C SER A 169 7.11 13.97 -17.61
N ARG A 170 7.72 14.26 -18.76
CA ARG A 170 7.90 15.62 -19.29
C ARG A 170 6.69 16.01 -20.15
N HIS A 171 5.48 15.77 -19.65
CA HIS A 171 4.24 16.25 -20.24
C HIS A 171 3.54 17.20 -19.28
N VAL A 172 4.10 18.41 -19.21
CA VAL A 172 3.42 19.60 -18.73
C VAL A 172 2.39 19.98 -19.79
N SER A 173 1.16 19.51 -19.64
CA SER A 173 0.02 20.13 -20.30
C SER A 173 -0.31 21.39 -19.52
N GLN A 174 0.12 22.55 -20.04
CA GLN A 174 -0.34 23.85 -19.54
C GLN A 174 -1.86 23.88 -19.63
N LEU A 175 -2.54 23.77 -18.50
CA LEU A 175 -3.93 24.15 -18.34
C LEU A 175 -3.97 25.35 -17.40
N SER A 176 -4.44 26.44 -17.98
CA SER A 176 -4.54 27.80 -17.44
C SER A 176 -5.43 27.90 -16.20
N ASP A 177 -4.98 28.75 -15.28
CA ASP A 177 -5.73 29.48 -14.23
C ASP A 177 -6.56 28.68 -13.21
N ASN A 178 -5.87 28.16 -12.18
CA ASN A 178 -6.02 28.48 -10.75
C ASN A 178 -5.44 27.34 -9.89
N LYS A 179 -4.38 27.64 -9.12
CA LYS A 179 -3.75 26.80 -8.08
C LYS A 179 -3.85 25.27 -8.29
N THR A 180 -3.11 24.74 -9.26
CA THR A 180 -2.85 23.30 -9.34
C THR A 180 -1.68 22.94 -8.43
N VAL A 181 -1.96 22.23 -7.34
CA VAL A 181 -0.92 21.56 -6.54
C VAL A 181 -0.44 20.36 -7.37
N TYR A 182 0.83 20.38 -7.78
CA TYR A 182 1.45 19.32 -8.55
C TYR A 182 1.63 18.06 -7.69
N LEU A 183 0.69 17.11 -7.77
CA LEU A 183 0.72 15.84 -7.03
C LEU A 183 0.96 14.59 -7.91
N GLN A 184 0.98 14.73 -9.24
CA GLN A 184 1.12 13.60 -10.19
C GLN A 184 2.50 12.94 -10.14
N ARG A 185 2.64 11.83 -9.40
CA ARG A 185 3.86 11.00 -9.45
C ARG A 185 3.82 10.16 -10.70
N ALA A 186 4.89 10.19 -11.49
CA ALA A 186 4.98 9.35 -12.68
C ALA A 186 4.75 7.87 -12.33
N ASN A 187 3.95 7.18 -13.15
CA ASN A 187 3.48 5.81 -12.94
C ASN A 187 2.46 5.61 -11.80
N HIS A 188 1.97 6.67 -11.17
CA HIS A 188 0.92 6.62 -10.16
C HIS A 188 -0.30 7.44 -10.58
N SER A 189 -1.49 6.93 -10.28
CA SER A 189 -2.74 7.67 -10.40
C SER A 189 -3.44 7.66 -9.05
N LYS A 190 -3.74 8.84 -8.51
CA LYS A 190 -4.51 9.00 -7.28
C LYS A 190 -5.94 9.45 -7.57
N ALA A 191 -6.87 9.02 -6.72
CA ALA A 191 -8.22 9.55 -6.61
C ALA A 191 -8.56 9.68 -5.12
N ILE A 192 -8.41 10.90 -4.58
CA ILE A 192 -8.36 11.15 -3.14
C ILE A 192 -9.20 12.37 -2.71
N LEU A 193 -9.67 12.33 -1.47
CA LEU A 193 -10.03 13.49 -0.67
C LEU A 193 -8.82 13.84 0.18
N PHE A 194 -8.48 15.11 0.28
CA PHE A 194 -7.38 15.54 1.12
C PHE A 194 -7.68 16.86 1.83
N THR A 195 -6.93 17.10 2.90
CA THR A 195 -6.92 18.37 3.61
C THR A 195 -5.49 18.78 3.88
N GLU A 196 -5.23 20.08 3.76
CA GLU A 196 -3.96 20.69 4.12
C GLU A 196 -4.19 21.63 5.30
N GLY A 197 -3.27 21.58 6.25
CA GLY A 197 -3.39 22.33 7.49
C GLY A 197 -2.05 22.46 8.19
N TYR A 198 -2.08 23.19 9.30
CA TYR A 198 -0.85 23.45 10.05
C TYR A 198 -0.39 22.25 10.88
N ARG A 199 -1.34 21.47 11.44
CA ARG A 199 -1.01 20.40 12.38
C ARG A 199 -2.10 19.35 12.48
N TYR A 200 -1.83 18.19 11.90
CA TYR A 200 -2.57 16.96 12.10
C TYR A 200 -1.76 15.99 12.94
N ASN A 201 -2.35 15.56 14.06
CA ASN A 201 -1.81 14.52 14.94
C ASN A 201 -2.49 13.16 14.69
N GLY A 202 -3.40 13.05 13.72
CA GLY A 202 -4.02 11.78 13.35
C GLY A 202 -5.13 11.91 12.32
N ALA A 203 -5.50 10.79 11.73
CA ALA A 203 -6.50 10.66 10.69
C ALA A 203 -7.20 9.31 10.76
N LYS A 204 -8.52 9.32 10.63
CA LYS A 204 -9.38 8.13 10.68
C LYS A 204 -10.26 8.06 9.44
N GLY A 205 -10.51 6.85 8.98
CA GLY A 205 -11.47 6.57 7.91
C GLY A 205 -12.02 5.14 8.00
N ASP A 206 -13.30 5.00 7.71
CA ASP A 206 -13.94 3.73 7.44
C ASP A 206 -13.81 3.43 5.96
N ILE A 207 -13.04 2.41 5.60
CA ILE A 207 -12.72 2.09 4.22
C ILE A 207 -13.49 0.83 3.83
N GLU A 208 -14.36 0.93 2.83
CA GLU A 208 -14.99 -0.25 2.25
C GLU A 208 -13.96 -1.12 1.52
N VAL A 209 -14.06 -2.44 1.70
CA VAL A 209 -13.04 -3.40 1.25
C VAL A 209 -13.51 -4.09 -0.02
N TYR A 210 -12.89 -3.74 -1.14
CA TYR A 210 -13.08 -4.41 -2.42
C TYR A 210 -11.86 -5.25 -2.80
N ASN A 211 -12.00 -6.12 -3.79
CA ASN A 211 -10.90 -6.83 -4.43
C ASN A 211 -10.77 -6.40 -5.90
N PRO A 212 -10.23 -5.18 -6.17
CA PRO A 212 -10.08 -4.68 -7.53
C PRO A 212 -9.24 -5.60 -8.40
N SER A 213 -9.58 -5.70 -9.69
CA SER A 213 -8.74 -6.41 -10.66
C SER A 213 -7.45 -5.62 -10.89
N VAL A 214 -6.30 -6.24 -10.66
CA VAL A 214 -5.00 -5.71 -11.06
C VAL A 214 -4.56 -6.45 -12.32
N GLU A 215 -4.11 -5.77 -13.37
CA GLU A 215 -3.83 -6.38 -14.68
C GLU A 215 -2.48 -7.11 -14.70
N LEU A 216 -1.40 -6.44 -14.28
CA LEU A 216 -0.04 -7.00 -14.30
C LEU A 216 0.44 -7.37 -12.89
N ASP A 217 1.46 -8.24 -12.82
CA ASP A 217 2.01 -8.71 -11.54
C ASP A 217 2.79 -7.62 -10.79
N ASP A 218 3.18 -6.57 -11.50
CA ASP A 218 4.04 -5.51 -11.00
C ASP A 218 3.33 -4.16 -10.83
N GLU A 219 2.00 -4.21 -10.96
CA GLU A 219 1.04 -3.14 -10.68
C GLU A 219 0.43 -3.35 -9.28
N TYR A 220 -0.16 -2.32 -8.70
CA TYR A 220 -0.97 -2.45 -7.48
C TYR A 220 -2.10 -1.45 -7.45
N SER A 221 -3.09 -1.74 -6.61
CA SER A 221 -4.20 -0.85 -6.27
C SER A 221 -4.38 -0.84 -4.75
N THR A 222 -4.63 0.34 -4.18
CA THR A 222 -4.80 0.54 -2.74
C THR A 222 -6.02 1.38 -2.42
N SER A 223 -6.50 1.26 -1.18
CA SER A 223 -7.32 2.28 -0.52
C SER A 223 -6.82 2.51 0.89
N GLN A 224 -6.61 3.76 1.26
CA GLN A 224 -5.80 4.10 2.40
C GLN A 224 -6.17 5.42 3.06
N VAL A 225 -5.75 5.53 4.33
CA VAL A 225 -5.55 6.79 5.05
C VAL A 225 -4.05 7.06 5.06
N CYS A 226 -3.66 8.29 4.73
CA CYS A 226 -2.27 8.71 4.65
C CYS A 226 -2.08 10.03 5.42
N LEU A 227 -1.02 10.13 6.23
CA LEU A 227 -0.56 11.38 6.81
C LEU A 227 0.80 11.74 6.22
N ILE A 228 0.96 13.00 5.82
CA ILE A 228 2.12 13.49 5.07
C ILE A 228 2.67 14.75 5.71
N ASN A 229 4.00 14.89 5.73
CA ASN A 229 4.69 16.15 5.95
C ASN A 229 5.91 16.26 5.03
N GLY A 230 6.14 17.43 4.44
CA GLY A 230 7.31 17.71 3.60
C GLY A 230 6.96 18.03 2.15
N ALA A 231 8.01 18.23 1.36
CA ALA A 231 7.89 18.66 -0.02
C ALA A 231 7.59 17.47 -0.94
N TYR A 232 7.03 17.74 -2.12
CA TYR A 232 6.52 16.73 -3.04
C TYR A 232 7.48 15.56 -3.38
N TYR A 233 8.78 15.83 -3.56
CA TYR A 233 9.80 14.80 -3.86
C TYR A 233 10.53 14.27 -2.63
N ASP A 234 10.33 14.89 -1.47
CA ASP A 234 11.09 14.62 -0.26
C ASP A 234 10.17 14.83 0.96
N PHE A 235 9.09 14.05 0.96
CA PHE A 235 8.12 14.04 2.05
C PHE A 235 8.27 12.77 2.86
N GLU A 236 7.82 12.87 4.10
CA GLU A 236 7.62 11.74 4.98
C GLU A 236 6.14 11.38 4.97
N SER A 237 5.83 10.10 4.89
CA SER A 237 4.45 9.62 5.01
C SER A 237 4.34 8.38 5.89
N VAL A 238 3.17 8.25 6.49
CA VAL A 238 2.68 7.03 7.13
C VAL A 238 1.30 6.71 6.57
N GLU A 239 1.11 5.45 6.18
CA GLU A 239 -0.01 4.99 5.36
C GLU A 239 -0.52 3.65 5.88
N SER A 240 -1.84 3.48 5.89
CA SER A 240 -2.46 2.18 6.18
C SER A 240 -3.85 2.07 5.56
N GLY A 241 -4.22 0.83 5.23
CA GLY A 241 -5.44 0.53 4.49
C GLY A 241 -5.43 -0.89 3.96
N TRP A 242 -6.05 -1.09 2.80
CA TRP A 242 -5.97 -2.36 2.08
C TRP A 242 -5.27 -2.18 0.72
N ALA A 243 -4.60 -3.23 0.26
CA ALA A 243 -3.91 -3.26 -1.02
C ALA A 243 -4.12 -4.60 -1.74
N VAL A 244 -4.22 -4.54 -3.07
CA VAL A 244 -4.03 -5.68 -3.97
C VAL A 244 -2.69 -5.47 -4.67
N ASN A 245 -1.67 -6.24 -4.26
CA ASN A 245 -0.30 -6.08 -4.74
C ASN A 245 0.38 -7.44 -4.99
N PRO A 246 0.30 -7.98 -6.21
CA PRO A 246 0.85 -9.29 -6.54
C PRO A 246 2.38 -9.34 -6.48
N SER A 247 3.05 -8.20 -6.64
CA SER A 247 4.51 -8.12 -6.57
C SER A 247 5.03 -8.39 -5.17
N VAL A 248 4.25 -8.02 -4.15
CA VAL A 248 4.57 -8.21 -2.73
C VAL A 248 3.98 -9.51 -2.22
N TYR A 249 2.70 -9.76 -2.46
CA TYR A 249 1.98 -10.85 -1.80
C TYR A 249 1.94 -12.15 -2.60
N GLY A 250 2.27 -12.10 -3.89
CA GLY A 250 2.28 -13.27 -4.75
C GLY A 250 0.90 -13.70 -5.26
N ASP A 251 -0.16 -13.00 -4.89
CA ASP A 251 -1.54 -13.22 -5.34
C ASP A 251 -2.29 -11.91 -5.59
N ARG A 252 -3.58 -12.01 -5.93
CA ARG A 252 -4.48 -10.86 -6.15
C ARG A 252 -5.58 -10.82 -5.09
N GLN A 253 -5.22 -11.11 -3.84
CA GLN A 253 -6.14 -10.97 -2.70
C GLN A 253 -5.95 -9.61 -2.04
N THR A 254 -7.06 -9.00 -1.62
CA THR A 254 -7.03 -7.78 -0.80
C THR A 254 -6.42 -8.06 0.57
N ARG A 255 -5.34 -7.35 0.88
CA ARG A 255 -4.54 -7.57 2.10
C ARG A 255 -4.41 -6.26 2.88
N PHE A 256 -4.50 -6.36 4.21
CA PHE A 256 -4.31 -5.20 5.08
C PHE A 256 -2.84 -4.84 5.13
N PHE A 257 -2.51 -3.56 4.99
CA PHE A 257 -1.11 -3.14 4.95
C PHE A 257 -0.81 -1.90 5.80
N VAL A 258 0.48 -1.75 6.08
CA VAL A 258 1.08 -0.51 6.56
C VAL A 258 2.24 -0.12 5.64
N TYR A 259 2.50 1.16 5.49
CA TYR A 259 3.61 1.68 4.71
C TYR A 259 4.12 2.99 5.34
N TRP A 260 5.42 3.25 5.24
CA TRP A 260 6.01 4.52 5.67
C TRP A 260 7.20 4.88 4.80
N THR A 261 7.53 6.16 4.69
CA THR A 261 8.74 6.64 4.02
C THR A 261 9.19 7.97 4.63
N VAL A 262 10.47 8.31 4.44
CA VAL A 262 11.05 9.60 4.86
C VAL A 262 11.69 10.37 3.71
N ASP A 263 11.65 9.81 2.50
CA ASP A 263 12.30 10.38 1.31
C ASP A 263 11.43 10.24 0.06
N GLY A 264 10.11 10.28 0.27
CA GLY A 264 9.13 10.16 -0.78
C GLY A 264 9.16 8.83 -1.56
N SER A 265 9.44 7.74 -0.87
CA SER A 265 9.57 6.38 -1.40
C SER A 265 10.74 6.18 -2.36
N GLN A 266 11.78 7.02 -2.29
CA GLN A 266 12.95 6.91 -3.17
C GLN A 266 13.88 5.77 -2.73
N LYS A 267 14.36 5.80 -1.48
CA LYS A 267 15.27 4.82 -0.89
C LYS A 267 14.75 4.26 0.42
N THR A 268 13.68 4.81 0.98
CA THR A 268 13.05 4.32 2.21
C THR A 268 11.63 3.85 1.95
N GLY A 269 11.14 2.99 2.83
CA GLY A 269 9.76 2.54 2.81
C GLY A 269 9.48 1.29 2.00
N CYS A 270 8.63 0.44 2.58
CA CYS A 270 8.13 -0.78 2.00
C CYS A 270 6.87 -1.23 2.72
N PHE A 271 6.12 -2.11 2.08
CA PHE A 271 4.89 -2.67 2.61
C PHE A 271 5.18 -3.56 3.83
N ASP A 272 4.37 -3.41 4.87
CA ASP A 272 4.35 -4.25 6.06
C ASP A 272 5.70 -4.30 6.81
N LEU A 273 6.10 -5.49 7.25
CA LEU A 273 7.35 -5.77 7.95
C LEU A 273 8.46 -6.21 6.99
N THR A 274 8.31 -5.96 5.67
CA THR A 274 9.31 -6.36 4.67
C THR A 274 10.63 -5.60 4.84
N CYS A 275 10.58 -4.41 5.45
CA CYS A 275 11.76 -3.70 5.95
C CYS A 275 11.57 -3.31 7.42
N PRO A 276 12.69 -3.04 8.10
CA PRO A 276 12.68 -2.61 9.49
C PRO A 276 12.04 -1.22 9.64
N GLY A 277 11.37 -0.97 10.77
CA GLY A 277 10.86 0.35 11.16
C GLY A 277 9.54 0.31 11.92
N PHE A 278 8.58 -0.50 11.48
CA PHE A 278 7.30 -0.62 12.17
C PHE A 278 7.37 -1.59 13.35
N VAL A 279 7.06 -1.11 14.55
CA VAL A 279 7.02 -1.92 15.77
C VAL A 279 5.60 -2.43 15.98
N GLN A 280 5.37 -3.71 15.70
CA GLN A 280 4.11 -4.38 15.96
C GLN A 280 4.05 -4.86 17.41
N THR A 281 2.89 -4.70 18.04
CA THR A 281 2.63 -5.13 19.43
C THR A 281 1.44 -6.06 19.57
N SER A 282 0.48 -5.99 18.63
CA SER A 282 -0.69 -6.85 18.64
C SER A 282 -0.40 -8.24 18.07
N HIS A 283 -0.95 -9.25 18.74
CA HIS A 283 -0.96 -10.65 18.29
C HIS A 283 -2.21 -10.99 17.45
N GLU A 284 -3.11 -10.02 17.24
CA GLU A 284 -4.43 -10.23 16.63
C GLU A 284 -4.45 -9.96 15.12
N ILE A 285 -3.59 -9.10 14.60
CA ILE A 285 -3.59 -8.70 13.18
C ILE A 285 -2.23 -8.99 12.55
N ALA A 286 -2.23 -9.76 11.47
CA ALA A 286 -1.04 -10.06 10.67
C ALA A 286 -0.94 -9.07 9.50
N LEU A 287 0.10 -8.25 9.45
CA LEU A 287 0.33 -7.36 8.31
C LEU A 287 0.56 -8.16 7.02
N GLY A 288 -0.05 -7.70 5.93
CA GLY A 288 -0.03 -8.37 4.65
C GLY A 288 -0.91 -9.61 4.54
N ALA A 289 -1.68 -10.01 5.57
CA ALA A 289 -2.60 -11.15 5.47
C ALA A 289 -3.94 -10.77 4.82
N ALA A 290 -4.58 -11.75 4.16
CA ALA A 290 -5.81 -11.54 3.39
C ALA A 290 -6.98 -11.13 4.29
N ILE A 291 -7.74 -10.14 3.81
CA ILE A 291 -8.96 -9.65 4.43
C ILE A 291 -10.15 -10.45 3.89
N HIS A 292 -11.02 -10.92 4.77
CA HIS A 292 -12.25 -11.60 4.38
C HIS A 292 -13.35 -11.40 5.43
N PRO A 293 -14.62 -11.23 5.03
CA PRO A 293 -15.14 -11.13 3.66
C PRO A 293 -14.82 -9.81 2.95
N ILE A 294 -15.07 -9.75 1.64
CA ILE A 294 -14.93 -8.55 0.79
C ILE A 294 -16.30 -8.06 0.35
N SER A 295 -16.45 -6.75 0.17
CA SER A 295 -17.63 -6.15 -0.46
C SER A 295 -17.76 -6.60 -1.90
N VAL A 296 -19.00 -6.83 -2.31
CA VAL A 296 -19.38 -7.03 -3.70
C VAL A 296 -20.41 -5.97 -4.06
N PRO A 297 -20.39 -5.44 -5.30
CA PRO A 297 -21.41 -4.51 -5.77
C PRO A 297 -22.83 -5.04 -5.50
N HIS A 298 -23.70 -4.20 -4.91
CA HIS A 298 -25.06 -4.56 -4.47
C HIS A 298 -25.17 -5.63 -3.38
N GLY A 299 -24.06 -6.01 -2.75
CA GLY A 299 -24.01 -6.95 -1.63
C GLY A 299 -23.95 -6.26 -0.27
N LEU A 300 -23.52 -7.03 0.74
CA LEU A 300 -23.29 -6.49 2.08
C LEU A 300 -22.00 -5.64 2.09
N PRO A 301 -22.03 -4.43 2.69
CA PRO A 301 -20.85 -3.59 2.80
C PRO A 301 -19.95 -4.09 3.93
N TYR A 302 -18.72 -4.44 3.55
CA TYR A 302 -17.67 -4.90 4.43
C TYR A 302 -16.55 -3.86 4.47
N GLN A 303 -16.16 -3.45 5.68
CA GLN A 303 -15.21 -2.36 5.82
C GLN A 303 -14.14 -2.65 6.87
N ILE A 304 -12.98 -2.01 6.69
CA ILE A 304 -11.99 -1.80 7.73
C ILE A 304 -12.15 -0.39 8.30
N ILE A 305 -11.75 -0.20 9.55
CA ILE A 305 -11.63 1.12 10.15
C ILE A 305 -10.15 1.30 10.42
N VAL A 306 -9.56 2.33 9.83
CA VAL A 306 -8.16 2.67 10.01
C VAL A 306 -8.09 3.98 10.75
N TYR A 307 -7.35 3.99 11.86
CA TYR A 307 -7.01 5.22 12.57
C TYR A 307 -5.50 5.26 12.79
N ILE A 308 -4.85 6.25 12.19
CA ILE A 308 -3.44 6.55 12.40
C ILE A 308 -3.36 7.78 13.29
N TYR A 309 -2.64 7.72 14.41
CA TYR A 309 -2.54 8.85 15.32
C TYR A 309 -1.20 8.88 16.06
N LYS A 310 -0.79 10.07 16.45
CA LYS A 310 0.42 10.33 17.20
C LYS A 310 0.12 10.26 18.69
N ASP A 311 0.86 9.42 19.41
CA ASP A 311 0.81 9.38 20.86
C ASP A 311 1.35 10.71 21.44
N PRO A 312 0.58 11.42 22.30
CA PRO A 312 0.98 12.73 22.78
C PRO A 312 2.16 12.70 23.76
N VAL A 313 2.46 11.55 24.37
CA VAL A 313 3.55 11.40 25.35
C VAL A 313 4.80 10.85 24.68
N THR A 314 4.67 9.80 23.87
CA THR A 314 5.83 9.13 23.24
C THR A 314 6.14 9.62 21.84
N SER A 315 5.24 10.38 21.21
CA SER A 315 5.33 10.78 19.79
C SER A 315 5.34 9.64 18.79
N ASN A 316 5.04 8.41 19.22
CA ASN A 316 4.89 7.24 18.35
C ASN A 316 3.62 7.39 17.48
N TRP A 317 3.74 7.10 16.18
CA TRP A 317 2.60 7.05 15.26
C TRP A 317 1.95 5.67 15.30
N TRP A 318 0.86 5.54 16.04
CA TRP A 318 0.09 4.31 16.17
C TRP A 318 -0.83 4.07 14.99
N VAL A 319 -0.97 2.79 14.60
CA VAL A 319 -1.99 2.30 13.68
C VAL A 319 -2.99 1.46 14.45
N GLN A 320 -4.26 1.84 14.35
CA GLN A 320 -5.38 1.11 14.93
C GLN A 320 -6.26 0.52 13.83
N TYR A 321 -6.60 -0.76 14.01
CA TYR A 321 -7.54 -1.52 13.20
C TYR A 321 -8.87 -1.69 13.95
N GLY A 322 -9.96 -1.41 13.25
CA GLY A 322 -11.28 -1.39 13.88
C GLY A 322 -11.38 -0.22 14.88
N GLU A 323 -12.17 -0.41 15.92
CA GLU A 323 -12.36 0.59 16.98
C GLU A 323 -11.51 0.34 18.24
N ARG A 324 -10.61 -0.66 18.22
CA ARG A 324 -9.98 -1.18 19.44
C ARG A 324 -8.55 -1.69 19.29
N ILE A 325 -8.21 -2.31 18.17
CA ILE A 325 -6.96 -3.08 18.07
C ILE A 325 -5.84 -2.13 17.64
N ASN A 326 -5.00 -1.70 18.59
CA ASN A 326 -3.77 -1.00 18.27
C ASN A 326 -2.76 -2.05 17.76
N ILE A 327 -2.45 -2.03 16.47
CA ILE A 327 -1.61 -3.04 15.82
C ILE A 327 -0.15 -2.86 16.25
N GLY A 328 0.29 -1.61 16.22
CA GLY A 328 1.68 -1.22 16.40
C GLY A 328 1.87 0.24 16.04
N TYR A 329 3.13 0.67 15.92
CA TYR A 329 3.47 2.06 15.67
C TYR A 329 4.79 2.23 14.92
N TRP A 330 4.95 3.40 14.32
CA TRP A 330 6.24 3.91 13.86
C TRP A 330 6.85 4.84 14.92
N PRO A 331 8.07 4.54 15.42
CA PRO A 331 8.75 5.41 16.37
C PRO A 331 9.16 6.76 15.75
N PRO A 332 9.16 7.86 16.53
CA PRO A 332 9.53 9.19 16.02
C PRO A 332 10.98 9.26 15.54
N GLU A 333 11.88 8.39 16.02
CA GLU A 333 13.28 8.29 15.61
C GLU A 333 13.47 7.95 14.13
N LEU A 334 12.41 7.47 13.46
CA LEU A 334 12.41 7.26 12.02
C LEU A 334 12.29 8.58 11.25
N PHE A 335 11.69 9.61 11.83
CA PHE A 335 11.19 10.79 11.14
C PHE A 335 11.93 12.07 11.54
N VAL A 336 11.99 13.02 10.62
CA VAL A 336 12.40 14.41 10.86
C VAL A 336 11.16 15.29 10.97
N LEU A 337 10.28 15.26 9.98
CA LEU A 337 9.11 16.14 9.88
C LEU A 337 7.89 15.59 10.64
N LEU A 338 7.54 14.32 10.41
CA LEU A 338 6.45 13.62 11.11
C LEU A 338 6.79 13.39 12.59
N SER A 339 8.04 13.55 13.01
CA SER A 339 8.40 13.60 14.43
C SER A 339 7.66 14.73 15.17
N TYR A 340 7.24 15.78 14.46
CA TYR A 340 6.44 16.88 14.98
C TYR A 340 4.95 16.64 14.77
N HIS A 341 4.50 16.61 13.52
CA HIS A 341 3.10 16.48 13.10
C HIS A 341 3.02 16.25 11.58
N ALA A 342 1.83 15.93 11.08
CA ALA A 342 1.52 15.97 9.66
C ALA A 342 0.93 17.32 9.25
N THR A 343 1.12 17.71 7.99
CA THR A 343 0.57 18.94 7.39
C THR A 343 -0.49 18.64 6.34
N SER A 344 -0.56 17.40 5.87
CA SER A 344 -1.60 16.94 4.95
C SER A 344 -2.12 15.57 5.39
N VAL A 345 -3.40 15.34 5.13
CA VAL A 345 -4.06 14.05 5.30
C VAL A 345 -4.80 13.71 4.02
N GLU A 346 -4.61 12.48 3.53
CA GLU A 346 -5.28 11.97 2.33
C GLU A 346 -6.12 10.72 2.67
N TRP A 347 -7.29 10.62 2.06
CA TRP A 347 -8.15 9.43 2.03
C TRP A 347 -8.47 9.08 0.59
N GLY A 348 -8.29 7.83 0.19
CA GLY A 348 -8.73 7.37 -1.12
C GLY A 348 -7.83 6.31 -1.71
N GLY A 349 -7.83 6.25 -3.04
CA GLY A 349 -7.12 5.22 -3.80
C GLY A 349 -5.85 5.71 -4.47
N GLU A 350 -4.88 4.79 -4.56
CA GLU A 350 -3.67 4.95 -5.37
C GLU A 350 -3.48 3.68 -6.21
N VAL A 351 -3.31 3.86 -7.52
CA VAL A 351 -2.90 2.82 -8.46
C VAL A 351 -1.48 3.10 -8.92
N TYR A 352 -0.65 2.05 -8.99
CA TYR A 352 0.64 2.09 -9.66
C TYR A 352 0.63 1.23 -10.91
N SER A 353 1.06 1.82 -12.03
CA SER A 353 1.40 1.10 -13.26
C SER A 353 2.36 1.90 -14.11
N SER A 354 3.31 1.23 -14.76
CA SER A 354 4.16 1.86 -15.79
C SER A 354 3.40 2.29 -17.04
N ARG A 355 2.09 1.95 -17.15
CA ARG A 355 1.21 2.39 -18.24
C ARG A 355 0.32 3.58 -17.88
N VAL A 356 0.38 4.09 -16.65
CA VAL A 356 -0.23 5.37 -16.28
C VAL A 356 0.33 6.48 -17.19
N GLY A 357 -0.55 7.32 -17.73
CA GLY A 357 -0.17 8.35 -18.71
C GLY A 357 0.24 7.83 -20.09
N THR A 358 -0.02 6.55 -20.41
CA THR A 358 0.25 5.96 -21.73
C THR A 358 -1.02 5.38 -22.36
N THR A 359 -1.01 5.17 -23.68
CA THR A 359 -2.10 4.50 -24.42
C THR A 359 -1.57 3.23 -25.10
N PRO A 360 -2.15 2.05 -24.87
CA PRO A 360 -3.32 1.81 -24.02
C PRO A 360 -3.00 1.94 -22.52
N HIS A 361 -3.93 2.52 -21.76
CA HIS A 361 -3.83 2.63 -20.31
C HIS A 361 -3.92 1.26 -19.62
N THR A 362 -3.57 1.19 -18.33
CA THR A 362 -3.76 -0.06 -17.55
C THR A 362 -5.25 -0.35 -17.32
N ARG A 363 -5.61 -1.63 -17.32
CA ARG A 363 -6.92 -2.15 -16.87
C ARG A 363 -6.94 -2.44 -15.36
N THR A 364 -5.99 -1.92 -14.60
CA THR A 364 -6.00 -2.05 -13.15
C THR A 364 -7.09 -1.16 -12.56
N ASP A 365 -7.98 -1.76 -11.80
CA ASP A 365 -9.10 -1.12 -11.14
C ASP A 365 -8.63 -0.33 -9.91
N MET A 366 -9.31 0.79 -9.62
CA MET A 366 -9.21 1.51 -8.35
C MET A 366 -10.53 1.37 -7.57
N GLY A 367 -10.44 1.22 -6.24
CA GLY A 367 -11.61 1.06 -5.39
C GLY A 367 -12.34 -0.24 -5.73
N SER A 368 -13.58 -0.14 -6.21
CA SER A 368 -14.38 -1.27 -6.68
C SER A 368 -14.21 -1.59 -8.17
N GLY A 369 -13.45 -0.78 -8.92
CA GLY A 369 -13.41 -0.80 -10.39
C GLY A 369 -14.52 0.01 -11.07
N HIS A 370 -15.49 0.53 -10.30
CA HIS A 370 -16.51 1.44 -10.80
C HIS A 370 -16.16 2.90 -10.49
N PHE A 371 -16.55 3.80 -11.40
CA PHE A 371 -16.47 5.25 -11.18
C PHE A 371 -17.35 5.70 -10.00
N ALA A 372 -16.97 6.80 -9.37
CA ALA A 372 -17.62 7.44 -8.25
C ALA A 372 -19.05 7.92 -8.57
N GLU A 373 -19.38 8.19 -9.84
CA GLU A 373 -20.78 8.40 -10.27
C GLU A 373 -21.67 7.21 -9.89
N SER A 374 -21.10 6.00 -9.87
CA SER A 374 -21.81 4.77 -9.51
C SER A 374 -22.16 4.65 -8.02
N SER A 375 -21.78 5.65 -7.21
CA SER A 375 -22.23 5.84 -5.83
C SER A 375 -23.75 5.82 -5.69
N VAL A 376 -24.49 6.30 -6.70
CA VAL A 376 -25.96 6.29 -6.72
C VAL A 376 -26.52 4.87 -6.63
N TRP A 377 -25.77 3.88 -7.11
CA TRP A 377 -26.13 2.46 -7.06
C TRP A 377 -25.40 1.67 -5.97
N GLY A 378 -24.58 2.35 -5.15
CA GLY A 378 -23.82 1.73 -4.07
C GLY A 378 -22.73 0.76 -4.55
N THR A 379 -22.08 1.07 -5.67
CA THR A 379 -21.08 0.16 -6.28
C THR A 379 -19.69 0.76 -6.43
N SER A 380 -19.49 2.04 -6.13
CA SER A 380 -18.18 2.70 -6.15
C SER A 380 -17.38 2.40 -4.87
N GLY A 381 -16.06 2.55 -4.91
CA GLY A 381 -15.26 2.59 -3.69
C GLY A 381 -15.71 3.75 -2.80
N VAL A 382 -15.71 3.56 -1.48
CA VAL A 382 -16.16 4.58 -0.52
C VAL A 382 -15.30 4.60 0.74
N ILE A 383 -15.08 5.81 1.25
CA ILE A 383 -14.57 6.07 2.60
C ILE A 383 -15.57 6.94 3.35
N LYS A 384 -15.98 6.47 4.53
CA LYS A 384 -16.94 7.16 5.43
C LYS A 384 -16.29 7.49 6.77
N ARG A 385 -17.02 8.23 7.62
CA ARG A 385 -16.55 8.67 8.96
C ARG A 385 -15.14 9.25 8.94
N ILE A 386 -14.87 10.08 7.94
CA ILE A 386 -13.60 10.78 7.74
C ILE A 386 -13.39 11.73 8.91
N ARG A 387 -12.30 11.55 9.66
CA ARG A 387 -11.96 12.41 10.79
C ARG A 387 -10.48 12.72 10.85
N VAL A 388 -10.16 13.89 11.38
CA VAL A 388 -8.81 14.32 11.75
C VAL A 388 -8.71 14.51 13.25
N HIS A 389 -7.50 14.30 13.77
CA HIS A 389 -7.11 14.66 15.12
C HIS A 389 -6.16 15.86 15.01
N GLU A 390 -6.61 17.02 15.47
CA GLU A 390 -5.84 18.28 15.44
C GLU A 390 -5.41 18.68 16.87
N ASN A 391 -5.44 19.97 17.21
CA ASN A 391 -5.19 20.48 18.56
C ASN A 391 -6.45 20.51 19.43
N SER A 392 -7.64 20.33 18.84
CA SER A 392 -8.90 20.27 19.58
C SER A 392 -9.08 18.93 20.29
N PRO A 393 -9.77 18.88 21.44
CA PRO A 393 -10.12 17.62 22.06
C PRO A 393 -11.10 16.84 21.15
N GLY A 394 -10.69 15.65 20.72
CA GLY A 394 -11.54 14.73 19.97
C GLY A 394 -11.36 14.80 18.44
N LEU A 395 -11.77 13.71 17.80
CA LEU A 395 -11.88 13.58 16.35
C LEU A 395 -12.98 14.49 15.80
N LYS A 396 -12.65 15.28 14.76
CA LYS A 396 -13.61 16.09 14.01
C LYS A 396 -13.49 15.86 12.50
N PHE A 397 -14.51 16.24 11.75
CA PHE A 397 -14.36 16.37 10.31
C PHE A 397 -13.44 17.57 10.01
N PRO A 398 -12.51 17.48 9.04
CA PRO A 398 -11.64 18.59 8.69
C PRO A 398 -12.43 19.82 8.17
N ASP A 399 -12.00 21.02 8.54
CA ASP A 399 -12.73 22.26 8.21
C ASP A 399 -12.68 22.61 6.71
N ILE A 400 -11.58 22.22 6.04
CA ILE A 400 -11.37 22.40 4.61
C ILE A 400 -10.98 21.05 4.02
N VAL A 401 -11.67 20.65 2.95
CA VAL A 401 -11.33 19.46 2.17
C VAL A 401 -11.34 19.79 0.69
N ASN A 402 -10.47 19.13 -0.05
CA ASN A 402 -10.38 19.21 -1.50
C ASN A 402 -10.33 17.80 -2.09
N THR A 403 -10.73 17.67 -3.34
CA THR A 403 -10.59 16.43 -4.11
C THR A 403 -9.45 16.54 -5.12
N LEU A 404 -8.78 15.43 -5.38
CA LEU A 404 -7.75 15.31 -6.40
C LEU A 404 -7.95 14.00 -7.17
N MET A 405 -7.86 14.08 -8.50
CA MET A 405 -7.81 12.93 -9.40
C MET A 405 -6.83 13.21 -10.53
N ASP A 406 -5.82 12.35 -10.71
CA ASP A 406 -4.74 12.59 -11.68
C ASP A 406 -5.20 12.38 -13.13
N GLU A 407 -6.06 11.38 -13.37
CA GLU A 407 -6.56 10.99 -14.69
C GLU A 407 -8.08 10.75 -14.62
N PHE A 408 -8.87 11.82 -14.61
CA PHE A 408 -10.31 11.76 -14.32
C PHE A 408 -11.13 10.82 -15.22
N ASN A 409 -10.69 10.59 -16.47
CA ASN A 409 -11.34 9.65 -17.39
C ASN A 409 -11.04 8.17 -17.06
N CYS A 410 -10.00 7.91 -16.27
CA CYS A 410 -9.52 6.57 -15.89
C CYS A 410 -9.97 6.22 -14.47
N TYR A 411 -9.89 7.21 -13.56
CA TYR A 411 -10.32 7.15 -12.17
C TYR A 411 -10.89 8.50 -11.74
N ASP A 412 -12.07 8.52 -11.13
CA ASP A 412 -12.76 9.74 -10.70
C ASP A 412 -13.07 9.73 -9.21
N VAL A 413 -13.60 10.85 -8.74
CA VAL A 413 -14.01 11.06 -7.35
C VAL A 413 -15.33 11.80 -7.29
N LYS A 414 -16.08 11.55 -6.22
CA LYS A 414 -17.28 12.29 -5.86
C LYS A 414 -17.30 12.49 -4.35
N TYR A 415 -17.31 13.74 -3.93
CA TYR A 415 -17.44 14.13 -2.54
C TYR A 415 -18.87 14.58 -2.27
N LEU A 416 -19.50 13.99 -1.25
CA LEU A 416 -20.87 14.29 -0.84
C LEU A 416 -20.88 14.82 0.59
N SER A 417 -21.08 16.13 0.74
CA SER A 417 -21.24 16.80 2.04
C SER A 417 -22.67 17.22 2.31
N ASP A 418 -23.40 17.55 1.26
CA ASP A 418 -24.71 18.17 1.36
C ASP A 418 -25.81 17.11 1.44
N TYR A 419 -26.83 17.38 2.25
CA TYR A 419 -28.00 16.50 2.42
C TYR A 419 -27.68 15.07 2.92
N VAL A 420 -26.50 14.86 3.52
CA VAL A 420 -26.10 13.61 4.20
C VAL A 420 -25.81 13.86 5.69
N GLU A 421 -25.94 12.81 6.51
CA GLU A 421 -25.71 12.93 7.96
C GLU A 421 -24.24 13.12 8.35
N ASP A 422 -23.33 12.52 7.58
CA ASP A 422 -21.88 12.63 7.71
C ASP A 422 -21.29 12.64 6.28
N PRO A 423 -20.29 13.48 5.97
CA PRO A 423 -19.75 13.53 4.62
C PRO A 423 -19.15 12.19 4.17
N GLU A 424 -19.36 11.87 2.90
CA GLU A 424 -18.94 10.62 2.27
C GLU A 424 -18.03 10.91 1.08
N PHE A 425 -17.01 10.07 0.91
CA PHE A 425 -16.08 10.19 -0.20
C PHE A 425 -16.12 8.93 -1.06
N TYR A 426 -16.46 9.11 -2.33
CA TYR A 426 -16.52 8.06 -3.33
C TYR A 426 -15.40 8.23 -4.34
N TYR A 427 -14.80 7.11 -4.76
CA TYR A 427 -13.69 7.08 -5.70
C TYR A 427 -13.61 5.74 -6.42
N GLY A 428 -12.99 5.72 -7.59
CA GLY A 428 -12.68 4.47 -8.29
C GLY A 428 -12.63 4.64 -9.80
N GLY A 429 -12.58 3.51 -10.49
CA GLY A 429 -12.60 3.46 -11.95
C GLY A 429 -11.90 2.21 -12.47
N PRO A 430 -12.17 1.81 -13.73
CA PRO A 430 -11.66 0.57 -14.31
C PRO A 430 -10.22 0.70 -14.85
N GLY A 431 -9.62 1.89 -14.76
CA GLY A 431 -8.34 2.22 -15.37
C GLY A 431 -8.43 2.40 -16.88
N ARG A 432 -9.01 1.46 -17.63
CA ARG A 432 -9.11 1.54 -19.10
C ARG A 432 -10.55 1.44 -19.59
N ASN A 433 -10.97 2.39 -20.41
CA ASN A 433 -12.31 2.45 -21.01
C ASN A 433 -12.28 3.31 -22.30
N TYR A 434 -13.43 3.56 -22.93
CA TYR A 434 -13.49 4.34 -24.18
C TYR A 434 -12.96 5.79 -24.03
N MET A 435 -13.16 6.42 -22.87
CA MET A 435 -12.68 7.78 -22.56
C MET A 435 -11.24 7.80 -22.02
N CYS A 436 -10.71 6.63 -21.61
CA CYS A 436 -9.32 6.41 -21.20
C CYS A 436 -8.78 5.14 -21.88
N PRO A 437 -8.40 5.23 -23.17
CA PRO A 437 -8.09 4.08 -24.01
C PRO A 437 -6.77 3.38 -23.71
#